data_AF-A0A1G9H007-F1
#
_entry.id   AF-A0A1G9H007-F1
#
_cell.length_a   1.000
_cell.length_b   1.000
_cell.length_c   1.000
_cell.angle_alpha   90.00
_cell.angle_beta   90.00
_cell.angle_gamma   90.00
#
_symmetry.space_group_name_H-M   'P 1'
#
loop_
_entity.id
_entity.type
_entity.pdbx_description
1 polymer ?
#
loop_
_entity_poly.entity_id
_entity_poly.type
_entity_poly.pdbx_seq_one_letter_code
_entity_poly.pdbx_strand_id
1 'polypeptide(L)'
;MTKHRALMISLISIILFNIFFMIMLIWYQDIIILPSDFSRWGITEEYYWWYMDRPPISNETTVIAVNYILKLMFSSIFLLEVFYIISNNKYKHLVKKKNLLISIIISSIVYFLSLFFIKYKTEHYRLFMTLISTEILSLILLNLLLRITKEIVKS
;
A
#
# COMPACT_ATOMS: atom_id res chain seq x y z
N MET A 1 0.86 31.33 -6.52
CA MET A 1 -0.06 30.18 -6.62
C MET A 1 0.59 28.80 -6.86
N THR A 2 1.91 28.67 -7.04
CA THR A 2 2.58 27.38 -7.32
C THR A 2 3.06 26.59 -6.08
N LYS A 3 2.88 27.13 -4.87
CA LYS A 3 3.57 26.65 -3.67
C LYS A 3 3.02 25.34 -3.06
N HIS A 4 1.81 24.87 -3.38
CA HIS A 4 1.26 23.63 -2.79
C HIS A 4 0.84 22.56 -3.81
N ARG A 5 1.21 22.73 -5.09
CA ARG A 5 0.83 21.77 -6.15
C ARG A 5 1.32 20.36 -5.86
N ALA A 6 2.55 20.20 -5.34
CA ALA A 6 3.09 18.89 -5.00
C ALA A 6 2.27 18.19 -3.88
N LEU A 7 1.92 18.91 -2.81
CA LEU A 7 1.12 18.34 -1.72
C LEU A 7 -0.28 17.92 -2.20
N MET A 8 -0.88 18.73 -3.09
CA MET A 8 -2.18 18.44 -3.69
C MET A 8 -2.12 17.22 -4.63
N ILE A 9 -1.07 17.12 -5.46
CA ILE A 9 -0.85 15.94 -6.32
C ILE A 9 -0.72 14.68 -5.47
N SER A 10 0.04 14.74 -4.38
CA SER A 10 0.19 13.61 -3.46
C SER A 10 -1.10 13.25 -2.73
N LEU A 11 -1.94 14.24 -2.41
CA LEU A 11 -3.26 13.94 -1.86
C LEU A 11 -4.17 13.24 -2.89
N ILE A 12 -4.13 13.69 -4.15
CA ILE A 12 -4.90 13.07 -5.24
C ILE A 12 -4.42 11.64 -5.48
N SER A 13 -3.11 11.39 -5.50
CA SER A 13 -2.55 10.04 -5.69
C SER A 13 -2.99 9.09 -4.57
N ILE A 14 -2.99 9.56 -3.31
CA ILE A 14 -3.48 8.80 -2.15
C ILE A 14 -4.97 8.47 -2.30
N ILE A 15 -5.81 9.44 -2.67
CA ILE A 15 -7.25 9.24 -2.83
C ILE A 15 -7.53 8.22 -3.96
N LEU A 16 -6.86 8.36 -5.11
CA LEU A 16 -7.02 7.43 -6.23
C LEU A 16 -6.62 6.01 -5.85
N PHE A 17 -5.50 5.84 -5.14
CA PHE A 17 -5.08 4.54 -4.65
C PHE A 17 -6.08 3.96 -3.65
N ASN A 18 -6.59 4.76 -2.71
CA ASN A 18 -7.57 4.29 -1.72
C ASN A 18 -8.88 3.85 -2.37
N ILE A 19 -9.37 4.58 -3.38
CA ILE A 19 -10.54 4.16 -4.18
C ILE A 19 -10.26 2.81 -4.82
N PHE A 20 -9.10 2.66 -5.47
CA PHE A 20 -8.70 1.39 -6.07
C PHE A 20 -8.59 0.26 -5.03
N PHE A 21 -7.96 0.51 -3.89
CA PHE A 21 -7.84 -0.45 -2.80
C PHE A 21 -9.21 -0.91 -2.29
N MET A 22 -10.16 0.01 -2.11
CA MET A 22 -11.53 -0.31 -1.69
C MET A 22 -12.28 -1.12 -2.74
N ILE A 23 -12.10 -0.83 -4.05
CA ILE A 23 -12.66 -1.66 -5.12
C ILE A 23 -12.13 -3.09 -5.02
N MET A 24 -10.81 -3.27 -4.83
CA MET A 24 -10.22 -4.59 -4.67
C MET A 24 -10.70 -5.32 -3.41
N LEU A 25 -10.88 -4.58 -2.31
CA LEU A 25 -11.33 -5.11 -1.03
C LEU A 25 -12.81 -5.51 -1.03
N ILE A 26 -13.68 -4.82 -1.76
CA ILE A 26 -15.13 -5.09 -1.72
C ILE A 26 -15.55 -5.97 -2.89
N TRP A 27 -15.11 -5.68 -4.12
CA TRP A 27 -15.63 -6.33 -5.33
C TRP A 27 -14.79 -7.52 -5.77
N TYR A 28 -13.53 -7.59 -5.35
CA TYR A 28 -12.60 -8.65 -5.74
C TYR A 28 -12.02 -9.40 -4.53
N GLN A 29 -12.76 -9.41 -3.41
CA GLN A 29 -12.33 -10.05 -2.17
C GLN A 29 -12.20 -11.57 -2.26
N ASP A 30 -12.94 -12.19 -3.20
CA ASP A 30 -12.99 -13.64 -3.37
C ASP A 30 -11.92 -14.14 -4.34
N ILE A 31 -11.21 -13.24 -5.02
CA ILE A 31 -10.06 -13.61 -5.85
C ILE A 31 -8.93 -14.05 -4.93
N ILE A 32 -8.61 -15.33 -5.02
CA ILE A 32 -7.54 -15.96 -4.26
C ILE A 32 -6.33 -16.11 -5.19
N ILE A 33 -5.13 -15.92 -4.66
CA ILE A 33 -3.89 -16.01 -5.43
C ILE A 33 -2.91 -16.94 -4.74
N LEU A 34 -1.99 -17.49 -5.51
CA LEU A 34 -0.81 -18.11 -4.92
C LEU A 34 0.13 -16.99 -4.44
N PRO A 35 0.61 -17.05 -3.19
CA PRO A 35 1.62 -16.10 -2.73
C PRO A 35 2.88 -16.24 -3.59
N SER A 36 3.60 -15.14 -3.81
CA SER A 36 4.82 -15.16 -4.63
C SER A 36 5.97 -15.88 -3.93
N ASP A 37 6.94 -16.39 -4.70
CA ASP A 37 8.13 -17.12 -4.24
C ASP A 37 8.97 -16.38 -3.17
N PHE A 38 8.79 -15.05 -3.04
CA PHE A 38 9.43 -14.26 -1.99
C PHE A 38 8.89 -14.54 -0.58
N SER A 39 7.69 -15.13 -0.48
CA SER A 39 7.26 -15.79 0.73
C SER A 39 8.02 -17.12 0.82
N ARG A 40 9.14 -17.15 1.57
CA ARG A 40 9.88 -18.38 1.91
C ARG A 40 9.05 -19.43 2.69
N TRP A 41 7.75 -19.23 2.77
CA TRP A 41 6.81 -19.95 3.60
C TRP A 41 5.92 -20.70 2.62
N GLY A 42 6.28 -21.96 2.36
CA GLY A 42 5.64 -22.79 1.35
C GLY A 42 4.12 -22.82 1.52
N ILE A 43 3.44 -22.86 0.38
CA ILE A 43 2.02 -23.17 0.29
C ILE A 43 1.79 -24.58 0.88
N THR A 44 0.80 -24.73 1.77
CA THR A 44 0.38 -26.07 2.19
C THR A 44 -0.23 -26.81 1.00
N GLU A 45 -0.03 -28.11 0.93
CA GLU A 45 -0.60 -28.94 -0.13
C GLU A 45 -2.13 -28.80 -0.21
N GLU A 46 -2.80 -28.74 0.95
CA GLU A 46 -4.23 -28.49 1.09
C GLU A 46 -4.67 -27.18 0.42
N TYR A 47 -3.91 -26.10 0.60
CA TYR A 47 -4.22 -24.81 -0.03
C TYR A 47 -4.03 -24.86 -1.54
N TYR A 48 -3.02 -25.58 -2.03
CA TYR A 48 -2.78 -25.74 -3.46
C TYR A 48 -3.92 -26.49 -4.15
N TRP A 49 -4.37 -27.62 -3.57
CA TRP A 49 -5.51 -28.36 -4.08
C TRP A 49 -6.79 -27.54 -4.06
N TRP A 50 -7.05 -26.85 -2.94
CA TRP A 50 -8.19 -25.94 -2.85
C TRP A 50 -8.15 -24.84 -3.92
N TYR A 51 -6.97 -24.25 -4.17
CA TYR A 51 -6.78 -23.25 -5.22
C TYR A 51 -7.12 -23.79 -6.62
N MET A 52 -6.81 -25.05 -6.89
CA MET A 52 -7.11 -25.71 -8.16
C MET A 52 -8.58 -26.10 -8.30
N ASP A 53 -9.24 -26.46 -7.20
CA ASP A 53 -10.64 -26.95 -7.19
C ASP A 53 -11.70 -25.83 -7.16
N ARG A 54 -11.28 -24.57 -7.00
CA ARG A 54 -12.21 -23.44 -6.91
C ARG A 54 -12.93 -23.16 -8.24
N PRO A 55 -14.14 -22.59 -8.21
CA PRO A 55 -14.82 -22.16 -9.42
C PRO A 55 -14.04 -21.06 -10.16
N PRO A 56 -13.99 -21.08 -11.50
CA PRO A 56 -13.33 -20.04 -12.27
C PRO A 56 -14.06 -18.71 -12.12
N ILE A 57 -13.30 -17.64 -11.87
CA ILE A 57 -13.83 -16.27 -11.79
C ILE A 57 -13.62 -15.58 -13.14
N SER A 58 -14.67 -14.94 -13.68
CA SER A 58 -14.58 -14.23 -14.95
C SER A 58 -13.55 -13.10 -14.89
N ASN A 59 -12.73 -12.97 -15.93
CA ASN A 59 -11.69 -11.93 -16.06
C ASN A 59 -10.63 -11.93 -14.93
N GLU A 60 -10.52 -13.02 -14.15
CA GLU A 60 -9.60 -13.11 -13.00
C GLU A 60 -8.15 -12.78 -13.38
N THR A 61 -7.65 -13.36 -14.47
CA THR A 61 -6.28 -13.12 -14.96
C THR A 61 -6.03 -11.65 -15.29
N THR A 62 -6.99 -10.99 -15.93
CA THR A 62 -6.92 -9.56 -16.25
C THR A 62 -6.94 -8.71 -14.99
N VAL A 63 -7.82 -9.01 -14.02
CA VAL A 63 -7.91 -8.28 -12.75
C VAL A 63 -6.63 -8.42 -11.95
N ILE A 64 -6.06 -9.63 -11.88
CA ILE A 64 -4.78 -9.91 -11.22
C ILE A 64 -3.65 -9.09 -11.89
N ALA A 65 -3.57 -9.10 -13.22
CA ALA A 65 -2.54 -8.37 -13.96
C ALA A 65 -2.64 -6.85 -13.72
N VAL A 66 -3.85 -6.28 -13.83
CA VAL A 66 -4.11 -4.87 -13.54
C VAL A 66 -3.73 -4.53 -12.10
N ASN A 67 -4.08 -5.39 -11.13
CA ASN A 67 -3.73 -5.20 -9.73
C ASN A 67 -2.21 -5.10 -9.52
N TYR A 68 -1.42 -6.00 -10.12
CA TYR A 68 0.04 -5.95 -10.00
C TYR A 68 0.65 -4.71 -10.67
N ILE A 69 0.16 -4.31 -11.84
CA ILE A 69 0.61 -3.09 -12.53
C ILE A 69 0.33 -1.87 -11.68
N LEU A 70 -0.91 -1.71 -11.21
CA LEU A 70 -1.31 -0.56 -10.39
C LEU A 70 -0.57 -0.55 -9.05
N LYS A 71 -0.38 -1.71 -8.41
CA LYS A 71 0.45 -1.83 -7.20
C LYS A 71 1.84 -1.27 -7.43
N LEU A 72 2.52 -1.68 -8.50
CA LEU A 72 3.88 -1.22 -8.81
C LEU A 72 3.91 0.28 -9.12
N MET A 73 2.95 0.76 -9.90
CA MET A 73 2.82 2.19 -10.24
C MET A 73 2.63 3.05 -8.98
N PHE A 74 1.62 2.76 -8.15
CA PHE A 74 1.35 3.53 -6.94
C PHE A 74 2.48 3.43 -5.91
N SER A 75 3.08 2.25 -5.72
CA SER A 75 4.22 2.10 -4.83
C SER A 75 5.39 2.98 -5.27
N SER A 76 5.67 3.04 -6.57
CA SER A 76 6.73 3.89 -7.14
C SER A 76 6.41 5.37 -6.98
N ILE A 77 5.15 5.78 -7.26
CA ILE A 77 4.69 7.16 -7.06
C ILE A 77 4.86 7.58 -5.60
N PHE A 78 4.35 6.81 -4.65
CA PHE A 78 4.45 7.15 -3.24
C PHE A 78 5.89 7.18 -2.72
N LEU A 79 6.76 6.26 -3.17
CA LEU A 79 8.19 6.32 -2.83
C LEU A 79 8.82 7.61 -3.33
N LEU A 80 8.57 7.98 -4.60
CA LEU A 80 9.08 9.22 -5.17
C LEU A 80 8.55 10.46 -4.42
N GLU A 81 7.27 10.47 -4.05
CA GLU A 81 6.66 11.57 -3.29
C GLU A 81 7.25 11.70 -1.88
N VAL A 82 7.46 10.58 -1.19
CA VAL A 82 8.14 10.54 0.11
C VAL A 82 9.57 11.10 -0.03
N PHE A 83 10.35 10.61 -0.99
CA PHE A 83 11.71 11.10 -1.22
C PHE A 83 11.76 12.58 -1.59
N TYR A 84 10.81 13.03 -2.42
CA TYR A 84 10.68 14.44 -2.80
C TYR A 84 10.41 15.32 -1.59
N ILE A 85 9.46 14.93 -0.73
CA ILE A 85 9.12 15.69 0.48
C ILE A 85 10.31 15.77 1.44
N ILE A 86 11.02 14.67 1.66
CA ILE A 86 12.15 14.60 2.61
C ILE A 86 13.36 15.39 2.08
N SER A 87 13.60 15.39 0.77
CA SER A 87 14.79 15.98 0.17
C SER A 87 14.63 17.45 -0.19
N ASN A 88 13.39 17.92 -0.39
CA ASN A 88 13.12 19.29 -0.79
C ASN A 88 13.31 20.25 0.40
N ASN A 89 14.26 21.19 0.27
CA ASN A 89 14.58 22.21 1.29
C ASN A 89 13.35 22.98 1.80
N LYS A 90 12.33 23.13 0.96
CA LYS A 90 11.07 23.79 1.32
C LYS A 90 10.25 23.02 2.36
N TYR A 91 10.28 21.69 2.34
CA TYR A 91 9.47 20.86 3.25
C TYR A 91 10.33 20.18 4.32
N LYS A 92 11.62 19.96 4.04
CA LYS A 92 12.59 19.29 4.92
C LYS A 92 12.66 19.89 6.32
N HIS A 93 12.58 21.22 6.46
CA HIS A 93 12.63 21.89 7.76
C HIS A 93 11.34 21.72 8.58
N LEU A 94 10.21 21.42 7.92
CA LEU A 94 8.91 21.17 8.55
C LEU A 94 8.79 19.72 9.05
N VAL A 95 9.59 18.81 8.50
CA VAL A 95 9.58 17.39 8.86
C VAL A 95 10.62 17.11 9.94
N LYS A 96 10.18 16.95 11.20
CA LYS A 96 11.08 16.46 12.27
C LYS A 96 11.51 15.02 11.96
N LYS A 97 12.79 14.81 11.63
CA LYS A 97 13.39 13.50 11.27
C LYS A 97 13.04 12.39 12.26
N LYS A 98 13.03 12.66 13.57
CA LYS A 98 12.65 11.70 14.62
C LYS A 98 11.26 11.10 14.41
N ASN A 99 10.29 11.90 13.98
CA ASN A 99 8.92 11.45 13.80
C ASN A 99 8.72 10.71 12.47
N LEU A 100 9.49 11.06 11.42
CA LEU A 100 9.54 10.28 10.19
C LEU A 100 10.03 8.86 10.51
N LEU A 101 11.12 8.75 11.28
CA LEU A 101 11.67 7.47 11.72
C LEU A 101 10.63 6.65 12.50
N ILE A 102 9.92 7.28 13.46
CA ILE A 102 8.85 6.64 14.22
C ILE A 102 7.73 6.16 13.29
N SER A 103 7.30 6.98 12.31
CA SER A 103 6.27 6.59 11.34
C SER A 103 6.70 5.39 10.51
N ILE A 104 7.96 5.33 10.09
CA ILE A 104 8.52 4.20 9.34
C ILE A 104 8.56 2.95 10.24
N ILE A 105 9.01 3.06 11.48
CA ILE A 105 9.07 1.93 12.43
C ILE A 105 7.67 1.36 12.68
N ILE A 106 6.70 2.22 12.99
CA ILE A 106 5.31 1.80 13.21
C ILE A 106 4.77 1.10 11.96
N SER A 107 5.03 1.67 10.78
CA SER A 107 4.57 1.11 9.51
C SER A 107 5.20 -0.25 9.20
N SER A 108 6.49 -0.42 9.50
CA SER A 108 7.17 -1.70 9.40
C SER A 108 6.58 -2.73 10.37
N ILE A 109 6.31 -2.34 11.62
CA ILE A 109 5.66 -3.20 12.61
C ILE A 109 4.27 -3.64 12.11
N VAL A 110 3.46 -2.69 11.64
CA VAL A 110 2.14 -2.97 11.06
C VAL A 110 2.27 -3.90 9.86
N TYR A 111 3.24 -3.69 8.97
CA TYR A 111 3.47 -4.57 7.82
C TYR A 111 3.82 -6.00 8.24
N PHE A 112 4.75 -6.17 9.18
CA PHE A 112 5.12 -7.50 9.67
C PHE A 112 3.98 -8.18 10.43
N LEU A 113 3.21 -7.44 11.22
CA LEU A 113 2.01 -7.96 11.88
C LEU A 113 0.97 -8.39 10.85
N SER A 114 0.71 -7.58 9.82
CA SER A 114 -0.21 -7.93 8.74
C SER A 114 0.25 -9.20 8.02
N LEU A 115 1.53 -9.32 7.68
CA LEU A 115 2.07 -10.56 7.09
C LEU A 115 1.92 -11.77 8.02
N PHE A 116 2.15 -11.58 9.33
CA PHE A 116 1.99 -12.63 10.32
C PHE A 116 0.53 -13.08 10.44
N PHE A 117 -0.41 -12.13 10.53
CA PHE A 117 -1.84 -12.41 10.55
C PHE A 117 -2.28 -13.12 9.26
N ILE A 118 -1.80 -12.65 8.12
CA ILE A 118 -2.14 -13.26 6.83
C ILE A 118 -1.66 -14.71 6.79
N LYS A 119 -0.46 -14.97 7.31
CA LYS A 119 0.12 -16.32 7.33
C LYS A 119 -0.63 -17.29 8.24
N TYR A 120 -0.95 -16.88 9.47
CA TYR A 120 -1.39 -17.82 10.52
C TYR A 120 -2.90 -17.81 10.77
N LYS A 121 -3.63 -16.81 10.27
CA LYS A 121 -5.08 -16.70 10.51
C LYS A 121 -5.95 -16.74 9.26
N THR A 122 -5.39 -16.51 8.08
CA THR A 122 -6.19 -16.58 6.85
C THR A 122 -6.00 -17.91 6.15
N GLU A 123 -7.11 -18.60 5.97
CA GLU A 123 -7.21 -19.85 5.21
C GLU A 123 -6.80 -19.63 3.75
N HIS A 124 -7.04 -18.43 3.19
CA HIS A 124 -6.70 -18.12 1.81
C HIS A 124 -6.04 -16.76 1.60
N TYR A 125 -5.02 -16.74 0.73
CA TYR A 125 -4.31 -15.52 0.34
C TYR A 125 -5.11 -14.78 -0.74
N ARG A 126 -5.73 -13.67 -0.37
CA ARG A 126 -6.63 -12.90 -1.25
C ARG A 126 -5.89 -11.80 -2.01
N LEU A 127 -6.39 -11.45 -3.19
CA LEU A 127 -5.72 -10.50 -4.09
C LEU A 127 -5.48 -9.13 -3.45
N PHE A 128 -6.45 -8.57 -2.73
CA PHE A 128 -6.30 -7.26 -2.07
C PHE A 128 -5.16 -7.25 -1.03
N MET A 129 -4.81 -8.40 -0.44
CA MET A 129 -3.73 -8.49 0.55
C MET A 129 -2.38 -8.12 -0.07
N THR A 130 -2.23 -8.29 -1.38
CA THR A 130 -1.02 -7.83 -2.09
C THR A 130 -0.84 -6.31 -2.04
N LEU A 131 -1.90 -5.54 -1.83
CA LEU A 131 -1.88 -4.09 -1.82
C LEU A 131 -1.56 -3.49 -0.44
N ILE A 132 -1.57 -4.31 0.63
CA ILE A 132 -1.36 -3.84 2.01
C ILE A 132 -0.02 -3.10 2.16
N SER A 133 1.04 -3.57 1.50
CA SER A 133 2.34 -2.86 1.52
C SER A 133 2.24 -1.44 0.95
N THR A 134 1.46 -1.28 -0.12
CA THR A 134 1.26 0.00 -0.81
C THR A 134 0.32 0.90 -0.02
N GLU A 135 -0.67 0.32 0.67
CA GLU A 135 -1.55 1.05 1.58
C GLU A 135 -0.80 1.60 2.80
N ILE A 136 0.10 0.80 3.38
CA ILE A 136 0.97 1.30 4.46
C ILE A 136 1.79 2.50 3.97
N LEU A 137 2.32 2.44 2.74
CA LEU A 137 3.06 3.55 2.15
C LEU A 137 2.17 4.79 1.89
N SER A 138 0.92 4.57 1.45
CA SER A 138 -0.09 5.63 1.28
C SER A 138 -0.35 6.37 2.59
N LEU A 139 -0.48 5.63 3.71
CA LEU A 139 -0.71 6.18 5.04
C LEU A 139 0.50 6.94 5.59
N ILE A 140 1.73 6.47 5.34
CA ILE A 140 2.96 7.20 5.68
C ILE A 140 2.96 8.56 4.98
N LEU A 141 2.68 8.56 3.67
CA LEU A 141 2.65 9.78 2.87
C LEU A 141 1.56 10.73 3.36
N LEU A 142 0.36 10.21 3.64
CA LEU A 142 -0.76 10.99 4.19
C LEU A 142 -0.39 11.67 5.51
N ASN A 143 0.23 10.93 6.43
CA ASN A 143 0.69 11.47 7.71
C ASN A 143 1.71 12.62 7.51
N LEU A 144 2.64 12.46 6.57
CA LEU A 144 3.59 13.51 6.21
C LEU A 144 2.89 14.76 5.65
N LEU A 145 1.94 14.59 4.74
CA LEU A 145 1.17 15.68 4.15
C LEU A 145 0.37 16.46 5.19
N LEU A 146 -0.36 15.76 6.06
CA LEU A 146 -1.16 16.37 7.12
C LEU A 146 -0.29 17.20 8.05
N ARG A 147 0.90 16.68 8.39
CA ARG A 147 1.82 17.38 9.25
C ARG A 147 2.40 18.64 8.60
N ILE A 148 2.87 18.55 7.36
CA ILE A 148 3.41 19.69 6.63
C ILE A 148 2.34 20.78 6.50
N THR A 149 1.11 20.39 6.17
CA THR A 149 -0.03 21.32 6.08
C THR A 149 -0.30 21.99 7.42
N LYS A 150 -0.26 21.25 8.53
CA LYS A 150 -0.46 21.80 9.88
C LYS A 150 0.62 22.81 10.28
N GLU A 151 1.89 22.57 9.94
CA GLU A 151 2.97 23.52 10.22
C GLU A 151 2.87 24.78 9.35
N ILE A 152 2.47 24.64 8.07
CA ILE A 152 2.23 25.77 7.17
C ILE A 152 1.09 26.67 7.65
N VAL A 153 0.01 26.09 8.19
CA VAL A 153 -1.12 26.89 8.71
C VAL A 153 -0.75 27.64 10.00
N LYS A 154 0.26 27.17 10.74
CA LYS A 154 0.72 27.80 11.99
C LYS A 154 1.78 28.89 11.78
N SER A 155 2.46 28.92 10.64
CA SER A 155 3.49 29.90 10.27
C SER A 155 2.89 31.12 9.58
#